data_AF-A0A0F0KH70-F1
#
_entry.id   AF-A0A0F0KH70-F1
#
_cell.length_a   1.000
_cell.length_b   1.000
_cell.length_c   1.000
_cell.angle_alpha   90.00
_cell.angle_beta   90.00
_cell.angle_gamma   90.00
#
_symmetry.space_group_name_H-M   'P 1'
#
loop_
_entity.id
_entity.type
_entity.pdbx_description
1 polymer ?
#
loop_
_entity_poly.entity_id
_entity_poly.type
_entity_poly.pdbx_seq_one_letter_code
_entity_poly.pdbx_strand_id
1 'polypeptide(L)'
;MSVVRLLLRQNDRVFCVPRHEDGRLDLPHRIVGADDPCGESAIVELAAQVTGSREPLTFTGAVRNVVDSPQDDYPWPTPHAHFGVWMSEGAPVIDGSWVAVGGGSALRDRHWFPLLG
;
A
#
# COMPACT_ATOMS: atom_id res chain seq x y z
N MET A 1 3.62 1.09 14.92
CA MET A 1 3.15 0.13 13.88
C MET A 1 3.53 0.68 12.53
N SER A 2 4.03 -0.18 11.66
CA SER A 2 4.36 0.16 10.28
C SER A 2 3.47 -0.66 9.35
N VAL A 3 3.23 -0.15 8.16
CA VAL A 3 2.46 -0.84 7.13
C VAL A 3 3.30 -0.82 5.86
N VAL A 4 3.26 -1.90 5.10
CA VAL A 4 3.85 -1.95 3.76
C VAL A 4 2.73 -1.98 2.73
N ARG A 5 2.94 -1.30 1.61
CA ARG A 5 2.04 -1.26 0.46
C ARG A 5 2.75 -1.81 -0.76
N LEU A 6 2.06 -2.66 -1.51
CA LEU A 6 2.52 -3.17 -2.79
C LEU A 6 1.92 -2.32 -3.92
N LEU A 7 2.79 -1.74 -4.72
CA LEU A 7 2.45 -1.02 -5.93
C LEU A 7 2.62 -1.93 -7.13
N LEU A 8 1.51 -2.27 -7.79
CA LEU A 8 1.53 -2.88 -9.12
C LEU A 8 1.02 -1.84 -10.11
N ARG A 9 1.77 -1.61 -11.18
CA ARG A 9 1.47 -0.58 -12.18
C ARG A 9 1.32 -1.23 -13.56
N GLN A 10 0.28 -0.82 -14.27
CA GLN A 10 0.08 -1.16 -15.68
C GLN A 10 -0.32 0.11 -16.41
N ASN A 11 0.60 0.64 -17.24
CA ASN A 11 0.43 1.93 -17.91
C ASN A 11 0.12 3.08 -16.91
N ASP A 12 -1.03 3.74 -17.09
CA ASP A 12 -1.57 4.82 -16.26
C ASP A 12 -2.53 4.31 -15.18
N ARG A 13 -2.44 3.02 -14.82
CA ARG A 13 -3.27 2.39 -13.79
C ARG A 13 -2.44 1.71 -12.73
N VAL A 14 -3.00 1.66 -11.53
CA VAL A 14 -2.46 0.90 -10.41
C VAL A 14 -3.48 -0.09 -9.90
N PHE A 15 -3.02 -1.24 -9.43
CA PHE A 15 -3.88 -2.26 -8.84
C PHE A 15 -4.28 -1.86 -7.43
N CYS A 16 -5.58 -1.86 -7.15
CA CYS A 16 -6.14 -1.55 -5.84
C CYS A 16 -7.08 -2.65 -5.37
N VAL A 17 -7.15 -2.80 -4.05
CA VAL A 17 -8.07 -3.70 -3.35
C VAL A 17 -8.91 -2.89 -2.35
N PRO A 18 -10.13 -3.32 -2.02
CA PRO A 18 -10.89 -2.70 -0.95
C PRO A 18 -10.16 -2.88 0.39
N ARG A 19 -9.99 -1.79 1.14
CA ARG A 19 -9.49 -1.85 2.50
C ARG A 19 -10.43 -2.63 3.40
N HIS A 20 -9.88 -3.37 4.35
CA HIS A 20 -10.68 -4.11 5.32
C HIS A 20 -11.47 -3.17 6.25
N GLU A 21 -10.92 -1.99 6.55
CA GLU A 21 -11.49 -1.09 7.56
C GLU A 21 -12.72 -0.32 7.06
N ASP A 22 -12.73 0.11 5.78
CA ASP A 22 -13.79 0.97 5.25
C ASP A 22 -14.17 0.70 3.79
N GLY A 23 -13.67 -0.38 3.19
CA GLY A 23 -13.99 -0.77 1.82
C GLY A 23 -13.46 0.15 0.73
N ARG A 24 -12.83 1.30 1.07
CA ARG A 24 -12.29 2.21 0.05
C ARG A 24 -11.12 1.54 -0.65
N LEU A 25 -11.00 1.75 -1.97
CA LEU A 25 -9.89 1.23 -2.76
C LEU A 25 -8.56 1.86 -2.34
N ASP A 26 -7.56 1.02 -2.06
CA ASP A 26 -6.19 1.39 -1.75
C ASP A 26 -5.22 0.36 -2.35
N LEU A 27 -3.92 0.62 -2.34
CA LEU A 27 -2.92 -0.40 -2.67
C LEU A 27 -3.07 -1.61 -1.73
N PRO A 28 -2.84 -2.84 -2.21
CA PRO A 28 -2.66 -3.99 -1.33
C PRO A 28 -1.65 -3.65 -0.25
N HIS A 29 -1.99 -3.97 0.99
CA HIS A 29 -1.18 -3.58 2.14
C HIS A 29 -1.17 -4.65 3.21
N ARG A 30 -0.15 -4.59 4.06
CA ARG A 30 0.01 -5.49 5.20
C ARG A 30 0.61 -4.75 6.38
N ILE A 31 0.12 -5.09 7.56
CA ILE A 31 0.67 -4.63 8.84
C ILE A 31 1.99 -5.34 9.07
N VAL A 32 3.03 -4.57 9.39
CA VAL A 32 4.35 -5.08 9.74
C VAL A 32 4.32 -5.65 11.16
N GLY A 33 4.73 -6.91 11.31
CA GLY A 33 4.82 -7.61 12.58
C GLY A 33 5.97 -7.08 13.46
N ALA A 34 5.89 -7.32 14.77
CA ALA A 34 6.91 -6.86 15.72
C ALA A 34 8.30 -7.48 15.46
N ASP A 35 8.34 -8.68 14.88
CA ASP A 35 9.57 -9.41 14.55
C ASP A 35 10.18 -9.02 13.18
N ASP A 36 9.56 -8.07 12.47
CA ASP A 36 10.00 -7.57 11.15
C ASP A 36 10.20 -6.04 11.20
N PRO A 37 11.25 -5.54 11.88
CA PRO A 37 11.41 -4.10 12.13
C PRO A 37 11.55 -3.26 10.85
N CYS A 38 11.97 -3.88 9.74
CA CYS A 38 12.16 -3.23 8.44
C CYS A 38 10.97 -3.42 7.48
N GLY A 39 10.02 -4.30 7.79
CA GLY A 39 8.89 -4.61 6.91
C GLY A 39 9.23 -5.47 5.70
N GLU A 40 10.43 -6.04 5.65
CA GLU A 40 10.94 -6.80 4.49
C GLU A 40 10.20 -8.13 4.34
N SER A 41 10.02 -8.87 5.44
CA SER A 41 9.25 -10.11 5.43
C SER A 41 7.80 -9.84 5.07
N ALA A 42 7.21 -8.79 5.64
CA ALA A 42 5.83 -8.39 5.37
C ALA A 42 5.60 -8.05 3.89
N ILE A 43 6.51 -7.32 3.23
CA ILE A 43 6.32 -6.97 1.82
C ILE A 43 6.56 -8.16 0.89
N VAL A 44 7.54 -9.03 1.18
CA VAL A 44 7.79 -10.25 0.40
C VAL A 44 6.59 -11.19 0.45
N GLU A 45 6.01 -11.37 1.64
CA GLU A 45 4.83 -12.21 1.79
C GLU A 45 3.57 -11.60 1.17
N LEU A 46 3.40 -10.27 1.28
CA LEU A 46 2.31 -9.56 0.60
C LEU A 46 2.44 -9.70 -0.92
N ALA A 47 3.62 -9.50 -1.48
CA ALA A 47 3.88 -9.68 -2.91
C ALA A 47 3.54 -11.10 -3.36
N ALA A 48 4.04 -12.12 -2.66
CA ALA A 48 3.75 -13.52 -2.96
C ALA A 48 2.24 -13.84 -2.90
N GLN A 49 1.51 -13.25 -1.95
CA GLN A 49 0.07 -13.42 -1.84
C GLN A 49 -0.69 -12.75 -3.00
N VAL A 50 -0.26 -11.56 -3.43
CA VAL A 50 -0.97 -10.77 -4.44
C VAL A 50 -0.65 -11.25 -5.86
N THR A 51 0.61 -11.58 -6.14
CA THR A 51 1.08 -11.94 -7.51
C THR A 51 1.26 -13.45 -7.71
N GLY A 52 1.20 -14.24 -6.65
CA GLY A 52 1.49 -15.68 -6.70
C GLY A 52 2.97 -16.00 -6.91
N SER A 53 3.86 -14.99 -6.96
CA SER A 53 5.29 -15.13 -7.25
C SER A 53 6.13 -14.28 -6.28
N ARG A 54 7.40 -14.65 -6.09
CA ARG A 54 8.38 -13.85 -5.32
C ARG A 54 9.30 -13.09 -6.26
N GLU A 55 8.72 -12.21 -7.06
CA GLU A 55 9.49 -11.35 -7.95
C GLU A 55 10.27 -10.28 -7.18
N PRO A 56 11.33 -9.71 -7.79
CA PRO A 56 12.07 -8.61 -7.18
C PRO A 56 11.17 -7.42 -6.83
N LEU A 57 11.46 -6.81 -5.68
CA LEU A 57 10.75 -5.64 -5.17
C LEU A 57 11.66 -4.42 -5.20
N THR A 58 11.12 -3.29 -5.64
CA THR A 58 11.84 -2.00 -5.66
C THR A 58 11.18 -1.05 -4.67
N PHE A 59 11.95 -0.54 -3.71
CA PHE A 59 11.43 0.49 -2.79
C PHE A 59 11.13 1.78 -3.56
N THR A 60 9.88 2.23 -3.52
CA THR A 60 9.41 3.42 -4.24
C THR A 60 9.42 4.65 -3.35
N GLY A 61 9.21 4.48 -2.04
CA GLY A 61 9.23 5.57 -1.08
C GLY A 61 8.47 5.25 0.19
N ALA A 62 8.46 6.21 1.12
CA ALA A 62 7.72 6.10 2.37
C ALA A 62 6.82 7.31 2.56
N VAL A 63 5.66 7.05 3.16
CA VAL A 63 4.73 8.07 3.63
C VAL A 63 4.64 7.98 5.14
N ARG A 64 4.66 9.13 5.81
CA ARG A 64 4.39 9.23 7.25
C ARG A 64 3.10 9.99 7.44
N ASN A 65 2.12 9.36 8.08
CA ASN A 65 0.96 10.07 8.61
C ASN A 65 1.26 10.50 10.03
N VAL A 66 1.06 11.79 10.28
CA VAL A 66 1.08 12.36 11.62
C VAL A 66 -0.34 12.75 11.98
N VAL A 67 -0.88 12.15 13.03
CA VAL A 67 -2.21 12.46 13.56
C VAL A 67 -2.05 12.66 15.06
N ASP A 68 -2.07 13.91 15.51
CA ASP A 68 -1.61 14.30 16.86
C ASP A 68 -2.45 13.71 18.01
N SER A 69 -3.72 13.38 17.76
CA SER A 69 -4.60 12.72 18.73
C SER A 69 -5.45 11.65 18.05
N PRO A 70 -5.66 10.48 18.69
CA PRO A 70 -6.53 9.45 18.15
C PRO A 70 -7.94 10.01 18.01
N GLN A 71 -8.48 9.97 16.80
CA GLN A 71 -9.90 10.17 16.55
C GLN A 71 -10.59 8.81 16.66
N ASP A 72 -11.82 8.78 17.17
CA ASP A 72 -12.53 7.54 17.52
C ASP A 72 -12.64 6.53 16.35
N ASP A 73 -12.56 7.00 15.10
CA ASP A 73 -12.64 6.18 13.88
C ASP A 73 -11.32 6.12 13.06
N TYR A 74 -10.17 6.51 13.63
CA TYR A 74 -8.90 6.46 12.90
C TYR A 74 -8.26 5.06 12.99
N PRO A 75 -8.14 4.33 11.87
CA PRO A 75 -7.73 2.92 11.91
C PRO A 75 -6.22 2.71 12.14
N TRP A 76 -5.42 3.78 12.24
CA TRP A 76 -3.97 3.69 12.34
C TRP A 76 -3.46 4.28 13.67
N PRO A 77 -2.31 3.82 14.18
CA PRO A 77 -1.79 4.33 15.44
C PRO A 77 -1.36 5.80 15.35
N THR A 78 -1.65 6.52 16.42
CA THR A 78 -1.25 7.90 16.67
C THR A 78 -0.09 7.95 17.67
N PRO A 79 0.85 8.92 17.57
CA PRO A 79 0.83 10.04 16.64
C PRO A 79 1.41 9.74 15.25
N HIS A 80 2.03 8.57 15.05
CA HIS A 80 2.77 8.27 13.82
C HIS A 80 2.42 6.90 13.25
N ALA A 81 2.06 6.89 11.97
CA ALA A 81 1.96 5.69 11.15
C ALA A 81 2.91 5.82 9.95
N HIS A 82 3.78 4.83 9.78
CA HIS A 82 4.76 4.77 8.70
C HIS A 82 4.31 3.76 7.65
N PHE A 83 4.34 4.16 6.39
CA PHE A 83 3.88 3.36 5.26
C PHE A 83 4.99 3.27 4.21
N GLY A 84 5.64 2.10 4.10
CA GLY A 84 6.58 1.83 3.01
C GLY A 84 5.84 1.41 1.75
N VAL A 85 6.21 1.96 0.59
CA VAL A 85 5.64 1.58 -0.70
C VAL A 85 6.72 0.89 -1.54
N TRP A 86 6.39 -0.29 -2.04
CA TRP A 86 7.29 -1.11 -2.83
C TRP A 86 6.62 -1.53 -4.13
N MET A 87 7.34 -1.43 -5.24
CA MET A 87 6.87 -1.81 -6.56
C MET A 87 7.27 -3.24 -6.90
N SER A 88 6.39 -3.95 -7.60
CA SER A 88 6.67 -5.22 -8.28
C SER A 88 6.16 -5.16 -9.72
N GLU A 89 6.84 -5.88 -10.61
CA GLU A 89 6.41 -6.09 -12.01
C GLU A 89 5.44 -7.28 -12.15
N GLY A 90 5.19 -8.01 -11.05
CA GLY A 90 4.32 -9.18 -11.05
C GLY A 90 2.87 -8.83 -11.36
N ALA A 91 2.17 -9.72 -12.06
CA ALA A 91 0.74 -9.58 -12.32
C ALA A 91 -0.09 -10.06 -11.11
N PRO A 92 -1.16 -9.35 -10.71
CA PRO A 92 -2.01 -9.80 -9.61
C PRO A 92 -2.78 -11.08 -10.00
N VAL A 93 -2.87 -12.02 -9.06
CA VAL A 93 -3.66 -13.27 -9.17
C VAL A 93 -4.87 -13.29 -8.22
N ILE A 94 -5.08 -12.19 -7.50
CA ILE A 94 -6.22 -11.98 -6.60
C ILE A 94 -7.22 -11.00 -7.23
N ASP A 95 -8.46 -11.00 -6.73
CA ASP A 95 -9.47 -10.04 -7.12
C ASP A 95 -9.10 -8.60 -6.68
N GLY A 96 -9.39 -7.64 -7.54
CA GLY A 96 -9.15 -6.22 -7.29
C GLY A 96 -9.55 -5.36 -8.49
N SER A 97 -9.06 -4.13 -8.54
CA SER A 97 -9.43 -3.17 -9.58
C SER A 97 -8.21 -2.39 -10.07
N TRP A 98 -8.06 -2.30 -11.38
CA TRP A 98 -7.10 -1.39 -12.01
C TRP A 98 -7.68 0.01 -12.07
N VAL A 99 -7.14 0.93 -11.28
CA VAL A 99 -7.64 2.29 -11.13
C VAL A 99 -6.70 3.27 -11.83
N ALA A 100 -7.25 4.13 -12.69
CA ALA A 100 -6.47 5.15 -13.39
C ALA A 100 -5.90 6.20 -12.43
N VAL A 101 -4.66 6.65 -12.66
CA VAL A 101 -3.93 7.62 -11.81
C VAL A 101 -3.85 9.04 -12.39
N GLY A 102 -4.72 9.37 -13.35
CA GLY A 102 -4.70 10.66 -14.02
C GLY A 102 -5.43 11.82 -13.32
N GLY A 103 -5.75 12.82 -14.16
CA GLY A 103 -6.45 14.09 -13.90
C GLY A 103 -7.71 14.08 -13.02
N GLY A 104 -8.36 12.94 -12.87
CA GLY A 104 -9.59 12.77 -12.09
C GLY A 104 -9.59 11.52 -11.23
N SER A 105 -8.40 10.99 -10.89
CA SER A 105 -8.31 9.73 -10.16
C SER A 105 -8.95 9.84 -8.77
N ALA A 106 -9.76 8.83 -8.43
CA ALA A 106 -10.31 8.65 -7.08
C ALA A 106 -9.22 8.38 -6.02
N LEU A 107 -7.98 8.17 -6.44
CA LEU A 107 -6.83 7.90 -5.57
C LEU A 107 -6.05 9.16 -5.20
N ARG A 108 -6.41 10.34 -5.72
CA ARG A 108 -5.67 11.59 -5.50
C ARG A 108 -5.49 11.97 -4.05
N ASP A 109 -6.46 11.64 -3.21
CA ASP A 109 -6.43 11.94 -1.78
C ASP A 109 -5.61 10.90 -0.99
N ARG A 110 -5.01 9.91 -1.66
CA ARG A 110 -4.11 8.94 -1.02
C ARG A 110 -2.75 9.56 -0.84
N HIS A 111 -2.23 9.51 0.38
CA HIS A 111 -0.96 10.16 0.71
C HIS A 111 0.25 9.55 -0.03
N TRP A 112 0.13 8.32 -0.55
CA TRP A 112 1.16 7.71 -1.41
C TRP A 112 1.02 8.10 -2.89
N PHE A 113 -0.10 8.70 -3.31
CA PHE A 113 -0.34 9.09 -4.70
C PHE A 113 0.77 9.96 -5.30
N PRO A 114 1.36 10.93 -4.57
CA PRO A 114 2.51 11.70 -5.07
C PRO A 114 3.77 10.87 -5.37
N LEU A 115 3.89 9.64 -4.87
CA LEU A 115 5.03 8.75 -5.14
C LEU A 115 5.00 8.14 -6.55
N LEU A 116 3.91 8.33 -7.31
CA LEU A 116 3.75 7.75 -8.64
C LEU A 116 4.49 8.50 -9.76
N GLY A 117 5.01 9.69 -9.48
CA GLY A 117 5.64 10.58 -10.46
C GLY A 117 4.63 11.46 -11.18
#